data_AF-A0A1F2WUJ3-F1
#
_entry.id   AF-A0A1F2WUJ3-F1
#
_cell.length_a   1.000
_cell.length_b   1.000
_cell.length_c   1.000
_cell.angle_alpha   90.00
_cell.angle_beta   90.00
_cell.angle_gamma   90.00
#
_symmetry.space_group_name_H-M   'P 1'
#
loop_
_entity.id
_entity.type
_entity.pdbx_description
1 polymer ?
#
loop_
_entity_poly.entity_id
_entity_poly.type
_entity_poly.pdbx_seq_one_letter_code
_entity_poly.pdbx_strand_id
1 'polypeptide(L)'
;MRERHFRGLRQEGSILLLVLFMCMGVAVVVQSLFVVVVCAERAMSDERAGRERMEEKDQGLAELRQRALGEWVAMPWAPVGREPAMVEGALFELPEGNGWVLRAIVRQDPRISRLSTSAWLERGRDGIEVPSAALVAWDVAAAEGRDLPWLEAETGQAAGGGEPREEAAAVGYLHTLPAEPTLGSGCVLNAMSERWRLDPGWRELGVADEGSTVAAGPGVTFMGGGRGQTMRLTEGASVTALDSPALVVVTGGADLDARGRGDFYGVMVVDEGSVRLEGTIVHGAVFVTRTADFGVTGKIVFSRALLRWATDRSLTRVRLVPGTRWEGTE
;
A
#
# COMPACT_ATOMS: atom_id res chain seq x y z
N MET A 1 6.63 73.49 -86.28
CA MET A 1 6.91 73.80 -84.86
C MET A 1 5.83 73.12 -84.02
N ARG A 2 6.24 72.36 -82.98
CA ARG A 2 5.43 71.62 -81.99
C ARG A 2 5.00 70.18 -82.34
N GLU A 3 5.93 69.26 -82.12
CA GLU A 3 5.63 67.95 -81.51
C GLU A 3 6.27 67.94 -80.12
N ARG A 4 5.48 67.83 -79.04
CA ARG A 4 5.93 67.31 -77.74
C ARG A 4 4.77 66.74 -76.93
N HIS A 5 5.03 65.53 -76.42
CA HIS A 5 4.55 64.92 -75.17
C HIS A 5 3.09 64.45 -75.06
N PHE A 6 2.87 63.18 -75.43
CA PHE A 6 1.88 62.30 -74.81
C PHE A 6 2.43 60.86 -74.73
N ARG A 7 3.37 60.59 -73.82
CA ARG A 7 3.90 59.24 -73.56
C ARG A 7 4.08 58.89 -72.06
N GLY A 8 3.46 59.62 -71.13
CA GLY A 8 3.64 59.41 -69.69
C GLY A 8 2.64 58.50 -68.96
N LEU A 9 1.42 58.31 -69.46
CA LEU A 9 0.30 57.82 -68.62
C LEU A 9 0.01 56.31 -68.64
N ARG A 10 0.80 55.49 -69.34
CA ARG A 10 0.50 54.04 -69.50
C ARG A 10 1.31 53.11 -68.59
N GLN A 11 2.38 53.59 -67.95
CA GLN A 11 3.21 52.80 -67.02
C GLN A 11 2.77 52.92 -65.54
N GLU A 12 2.07 53.99 -65.16
CA GLU A 12 1.68 54.24 -63.76
C GLU A 12 0.58 53.29 -63.25
N GLY A 13 -0.35 52.87 -64.11
CA GLY A 13 -1.41 51.92 -63.74
C GLY A 13 -0.91 50.50 -63.44
N SER A 14 0.23 50.09 -64.02
CA SER A 14 0.82 48.77 -63.81
C SER A 14 1.47 48.64 -62.42
N ILE A 15 2.12 49.71 -61.96
CA ILE A 15 2.79 49.76 -60.65
C ILE A 15 1.74 49.74 -59.53
N LEU A 16 0.65 50.50 -59.67
CA LEU A 16 -0.44 50.51 -58.69
C LEU A 16 -1.12 49.15 -58.54
N LEU A 17 -1.38 48.46 -59.65
CA LEU A 17 -1.97 47.11 -59.63
C LEU A 17 -1.03 46.08 -58.99
N LEU A 18 0.28 46.17 -59.23
CA LEU A 18 1.28 45.31 -58.61
C LEU A 18 1.38 45.54 -57.10
N VAL A 19 1.37 46.80 -56.66
CA VAL A 19 1.34 47.15 -55.23
C VAL A 19 0.07 46.64 -54.56
N LEU A 20 -1.10 46.82 -55.17
CA LEU A 20 -2.37 46.30 -54.64
C LEU A 20 -2.36 44.77 -54.53
N PHE A 21 -1.86 44.07 -55.56
CA PHE A 21 -1.75 42.61 -55.52
C PHE A 21 -0.78 42.14 -54.43
N MET A 22 0.36 42.81 -54.28
CA MET A 22 1.31 42.53 -53.20
C MET A 22 0.67 42.79 -51.82
N CYS A 23 -0.02 43.92 -51.64
CA CYS A 23 -0.74 44.24 -50.41
C CYS A 23 -1.81 43.19 -50.08
N MET A 24 -2.57 42.73 -51.10
CA MET A 24 -3.54 41.66 -50.94
C MET A 24 -2.88 40.33 -50.57
N GLY A 25 -1.77 39.98 -51.22
CA GLY A 25 -0.99 38.79 -50.88
C GLY A 25 -0.46 38.81 -49.45
N VAL A 26 0.10 39.94 -49.02
CA VAL A 26 0.54 40.14 -47.63
C VAL A 26 -0.64 40.04 -46.67
N ALA A 27 -1.78 40.66 -46.98
CA ALA A 27 -2.97 40.59 -46.15
C ALA A 27 -3.49 39.15 -45.98
N VAL A 28 -3.52 38.35 -47.06
CA VAL A 28 -3.91 36.93 -47.01
C VAL A 28 -2.93 36.11 -46.17
N VAL A 29 -1.62 36.35 -46.30
CA VAL A 29 -0.59 35.67 -45.49
C VAL A 29 -0.76 36.02 -44.01
N VAL A 30 -0.92 37.31 -43.68
CA VAL A 30 -1.14 37.76 -42.30
C VAL A 30 -2.43 37.18 -41.73
N GLN A 31 -3.53 37.18 -42.49
CA GLN A 31 -4.80 36.60 -42.05
C GLN A 31 -4.69 35.09 -41.83
N SER A 32 -3.98 34.37 -42.71
CA SER A 32 -3.74 32.93 -42.57
C SER A 32 -2.88 32.62 -41.34
N LEU A 33 -1.80 33.38 -41.12
CA LEU A 33 -0.96 33.24 -39.92
C LEU A 33 -1.76 33.52 -38.64
N PHE A 34 -2.62 34.55 -38.65
CA PHE A 34 -3.48 34.86 -37.51
C PHE A 34 -4.44 33.72 -37.19
N VAL A 35 -5.10 33.15 -38.20
CA VAL A 35 -5.99 31.98 -38.02
C VAL A 35 -5.21 30.79 -37.47
N VAL A 36 -4.02 30.51 -38.00
CA VAL A 36 -3.16 29.42 -37.50
C VAL A 36 -2.79 29.62 -36.04
N VAL A 37 -2.38 30.84 -35.64
CA VAL A 37 -2.04 31.15 -34.25
C VAL A 37 -3.24 30.98 -33.33
N VAL A 38 -4.41 31.53 -33.69
CA VAL A 38 -5.63 31.40 -32.87
C VAL A 38 -6.07 29.95 -32.74
N CYS A 39 -6.00 29.16 -33.82
CA CYS A 39 -6.30 27.74 -33.78
C CYS A 39 -5.30 26.98 -32.90
N ALA A 40 -4.01 27.30 -32.97
CA ALA A 40 -2.97 26.69 -32.15
C ALA A 40 -3.15 27.02 -30.66
N GLU A 41 -3.43 28.28 -30.32
CA GLU A 41 -3.71 28.69 -28.94
C GLU A 41 -4.94 28.00 -28.37
N ARG A 42 -6.03 27.91 -29.15
CA ARG A 42 -7.23 27.18 -28.74
C ARG A 42 -6.96 25.69 -28.56
N ALA A 43 -6.27 25.06 -29.50
CA ALA A 43 -5.89 23.65 -29.39
C ALA A 43 -5.04 23.37 -28.15
N MET A 44 -4.05 24.22 -27.84
CA MET A 44 -3.24 24.10 -26.62
C MET A 44 -4.06 24.29 -25.35
N SER A 45 -4.98 25.25 -25.35
CA SER A 45 -5.88 25.48 -24.22
C SER A 45 -6.83 24.30 -23.99
N ASP A 46 -7.41 23.75 -25.06
CA ASP A 46 -8.30 22.59 -25.01
C ASP A 46 -7.56 21.33 -24.58
N GLU A 47 -6.34 21.12 -25.06
CA GLU A 47 -5.48 20.02 -24.63
C GLU A 47 -5.14 20.13 -23.14
N ARG A 48 -4.74 21.32 -22.67
CA ARG A 48 -4.44 21.55 -21.26
C ARG A 48 -5.65 21.27 -20.37
N ALA A 49 -6.80 21.84 -20.71
CA ALA A 49 -8.05 21.58 -19.98
C ALA A 49 -8.45 20.09 -20.04
N GLY A 50 -8.19 19.42 -21.16
CA GLY A 50 -8.40 17.98 -21.30
C GLY A 50 -7.51 17.15 -20.37
N ARG A 51 -6.23 17.51 -20.25
CA ARG A 51 -5.27 16.86 -19.34
C ARG A 51 -5.64 17.08 -17.88
N GLU A 52 -5.97 18.31 -17.49
CA GLU A 52 -6.39 18.65 -16.12
C GLU A 52 -7.64 17.83 -15.72
N ARG A 53 -8.65 17.73 -16.59
CA ARG A 53 -9.85 16.91 -16.33
C ARG A 53 -9.56 15.41 -16.29
N MET A 54 -8.56 14.94 -17.02
CA MET A 54 -8.17 13.53 -16.97
C MET A 54 -7.48 13.21 -15.64
N GLU A 55 -6.62 14.11 -15.18
CA GLU A 55 -5.93 14.01 -13.89
C GLU A 55 -6.93 14.02 -12.72
N GLU A 56 -7.97 14.85 -12.78
CA GLU A 56 -9.07 14.84 -11.81
C GLU A 56 -9.80 13.48 -11.76
N LYS A 57 -9.99 12.82 -12.91
CA LYS A 57 -10.62 11.48 -12.97
C LYS A 57 -9.69 10.39 -12.47
N ASP A 58 -8.40 10.48 -12.78
CA ASP A 58 -7.38 9.56 -12.28
C ASP A 58 -7.26 9.68 -10.74
N GLN A 59 -7.39 10.88 -10.19
CA GLN A 59 -7.51 11.09 -8.75
C GLN A 59 -8.80 10.46 -8.19
N GLY A 60 -9.93 10.62 -8.87
CA GLY A 60 -11.18 9.95 -8.51
C GLY A 60 -11.06 8.42 -8.49
N LEU A 61 -10.32 7.82 -9.43
CA LEU A 61 -10.05 6.38 -9.44
C LEU A 61 -9.16 5.96 -8.27
N ALA A 62 -8.16 6.76 -7.93
CA ALA A 62 -7.31 6.53 -6.76
C ALA A 62 -8.13 6.59 -5.46
N GLU A 63 -9.09 7.49 -5.34
CA GLU A 63 -9.99 7.55 -4.19
C GLU A 63 -10.94 6.37 -4.10
N LEU A 64 -11.53 5.94 -5.22
CA LEU A 64 -12.34 4.72 -5.26
C LEU A 64 -11.52 3.49 -4.83
N ARG A 65 -10.26 3.41 -5.24
CA ARG A 65 -9.31 2.39 -4.76
C ARG A 65 -9.12 2.47 -3.24
N GLN A 66 -8.95 3.66 -2.67
CA GLN A 66 -8.82 3.84 -1.22
C GLN A 66 -10.08 3.43 -0.46
N ARG A 67 -11.27 3.78 -0.97
CA ARG A 67 -12.53 3.34 -0.37
C ARG A 67 -12.65 1.82 -0.41
N ALA A 68 -12.35 1.22 -1.56
CA ALA A 68 -12.37 -0.24 -1.72
C ALA A 68 -11.35 -0.96 -0.82
N LEU A 69 -10.24 -0.30 -0.47
CA LEU A 69 -9.26 -0.82 0.48
C LEU A 69 -9.81 -0.90 1.90
N GLY A 70 -10.62 0.07 2.33
CA GLY A 70 -11.29 0.05 3.62
C GLY A 70 -12.50 -0.87 3.65
N GLU A 71 -13.34 -0.82 2.62
CA GLU A 71 -14.56 -1.62 2.51
C GLU A 71 -14.74 -2.13 1.08
N TRP A 72 -14.63 -3.45 0.90
CA TRP A 72 -14.75 -4.10 -0.41
C TRP A 72 -16.21 -4.37 -0.79
N VAL A 73 -16.94 -3.31 -1.15
CA VAL A 73 -18.38 -3.38 -1.46
C VAL A 73 -18.70 -2.52 -2.69
N ALA A 74 -19.71 -2.94 -3.46
CA ALA A 74 -20.25 -2.14 -4.54
C ALA A 74 -20.87 -0.84 -4.01
N MET A 75 -20.65 0.26 -4.72
CA MET A 75 -21.03 1.60 -4.30
C MET A 75 -21.77 2.29 -5.44
N PRO A 76 -22.95 2.91 -5.19
CA PRO A 76 -23.61 3.74 -6.19
C PRO A 76 -22.78 4.99 -6.49
N TRP A 77 -23.21 5.77 -7.48
CA TRP A 77 -22.61 7.07 -7.77
C TRP A 77 -22.59 7.96 -6.54
N ALA A 78 -21.39 8.40 -6.16
CA ALA A 78 -21.15 9.30 -5.05
C ALA A 78 -20.00 10.25 -5.41
N PRO A 79 -19.94 11.45 -4.79
CA PRO A 79 -18.80 12.35 -4.97
C PRO A 79 -17.49 11.65 -4.60
N VAL A 80 -16.47 11.84 -5.43
CA VAL A 80 -15.07 11.45 -5.22
C VAL A 80 -14.22 12.69 -5.49
N GLY A 81 -13.28 13.01 -4.62
CA GLY A 81 -12.50 14.24 -4.64
C GLY A 81 -12.53 14.96 -3.30
N ARG A 82 -11.54 15.84 -3.10
CA ARG A 82 -11.65 16.91 -2.10
C ARG A 82 -12.64 17.97 -2.57
N GLU A 83 -13.46 18.50 -1.66
CA GLU A 83 -14.50 19.46 -1.99
C GLU A 83 -13.93 20.78 -2.60
N PRO A 84 -14.64 21.39 -3.58
CA PRO A 84 -15.88 20.92 -4.20
C PRO A 84 -15.61 19.81 -5.24
N ALA A 85 -16.09 18.59 -4.97
CA ALA A 85 -15.86 17.44 -5.83
C ALA A 85 -16.77 17.53 -7.07
N MET A 86 -16.22 17.96 -8.20
CA MET A 86 -16.90 17.97 -9.50
C MET A 86 -16.90 16.59 -10.19
N VAL A 87 -16.43 15.57 -9.48
CA VAL A 87 -16.21 14.22 -9.97
C VAL A 87 -17.08 13.26 -9.16
N GLU A 88 -17.84 12.41 -9.84
CA GLU A 88 -18.60 11.31 -9.25
C GLU A 88 -17.93 9.98 -9.58
N GLY A 89 -17.98 9.05 -8.64
CA GLY A 89 -17.44 7.71 -8.78
C GLY A 89 -18.42 6.64 -8.33
N ALA A 90 -18.32 5.46 -8.92
CA ALA A 90 -19.10 4.27 -8.55
C ALA A 90 -18.24 3.01 -8.61
N LEU A 91 -18.61 2.01 -7.82
CA LEU A 91 -17.99 0.68 -7.78
C LEU A 91 -19.03 -0.38 -8.10
N PHE A 92 -18.75 -1.23 -9.08
CA PHE A 92 -19.64 -2.32 -9.49
C PHE A 92 -18.93 -3.66 -9.37
N GLU A 93 -19.59 -4.66 -8.82
CA GLU A 93 -19.04 -6.02 -8.82
C GLU A 93 -19.07 -6.61 -10.23
N LEU A 94 -17.94 -7.17 -10.66
CA LEU A 94 -17.87 -7.89 -11.92
C LEU A 94 -18.29 -9.35 -11.70
N PRO A 95 -19.27 -9.88 -12.46
CA PRO A 95 -19.74 -11.26 -12.30
C PRO A 95 -18.63 -12.32 -12.40
N GLU A 96 -17.66 -12.08 -13.28
CA GLU A 96 -16.51 -12.97 -13.51
C GLU A 96 -15.45 -12.88 -12.38
N GLY A 97 -15.54 -11.84 -11.54
CA GLY A 97 -14.56 -11.55 -10.50
C GLY A 97 -14.68 -12.39 -9.24
N ASN A 98 -15.77 -13.17 -9.06
CA ASN A 98 -16.02 -13.98 -7.86
C ASN A 98 -15.80 -13.22 -6.53
N GLY A 99 -16.20 -11.94 -6.48
CA GLY A 99 -16.00 -11.07 -5.32
C GLY A 99 -14.57 -10.54 -5.15
N TRP A 100 -13.63 -10.78 -6.07
CA TRP A 100 -12.26 -10.28 -6.02
C TRP A 100 -11.97 -9.09 -6.93
N VAL A 101 -12.90 -8.78 -7.84
CA VAL A 101 -12.74 -7.69 -8.81
C VAL A 101 -13.96 -6.78 -8.79
N LEU A 102 -13.71 -5.48 -8.63
CA LEU A 102 -14.69 -4.41 -8.83
C LEU A 102 -14.34 -3.62 -10.09
N ARG A 103 -15.33 -3.06 -10.77
CA ARG A 103 -15.14 -2.03 -11.79
C ARG A 103 -15.34 -0.67 -11.13
N ALA A 104 -14.30 0.15 -11.14
CA ALA A 104 -14.38 1.56 -10.77
C ALA A 104 -14.72 2.39 -12.01
N ILE A 105 -15.68 3.28 -11.89
CA ILE A 105 -16.07 4.22 -12.94
C ILE A 105 -16.12 5.61 -12.35
N VAL A 106 -15.54 6.57 -13.06
CA VAL A 106 -15.43 7.97 -12.65
C VAL A 106 -15.91 8.86 -13.80
N ARG A 107 -16.71 9.87 -13.46
CA ARG A 107 -17.27 10.85 -14.41
C ARG A 107 -17.32 12.24 -13.80
N GLN A 108 -17.61 13.22 -14.65
CA GLN A 108 -17.91 14.60 -14.23
C GLN A 108 -19.33 14.96 -14.64
N ASP A 109 -19.82 16.12 -14.20
CA ASP A 109 -21.05 16.68 -14.73
C ASP A 109 -20.97 16.74 -16.29
N PRO A 110 -21.99 16.25 -17.03
CA PRO A 110 -21.98 16.25 -18.49
C PRO A 110 -21.82 17.63 -19.14
N ARG A 111 -22.06 18.72 -18.40
CA ARG A 111 -21.80 20.11 -18.82
C ARG A 111 -20.32 20.47 -18.81
N ILE A 112 -19.51 19.76 -18.02
CA ILE A 112 -18.05 19.91 -17.92
C ILE A 112 -17.37 18.93 -18.88
N SER A 113 -17.72 17.65 -18.79
CA SER A 113 -17.16 16.59 -19.61
C SER A 113 -18.12 15.42 -19.73
N ARG A 114 -18.35 14.95 -20.96
CA ARG A 114 -19.11 13.71 -21.22
C ARG A 114 -18.24 12.46 -21.19
N LEU A 115 -16.93 12.62 -20.95
CA LEU A 115 -16.00 11.50 -20.92
C LEU A 115 -16.05 10.84 -19.54
N SER A 116 -16.18 9.53 -19.51
CA SER A 116 -16.02 8.71 -18.32
C SER A 116 -14.71 7.92 -18.39
N THR A 117 -14.07 7.72 -17.25
CA THR A 117 -12.90 6.84 -17.13
C THR A 117 -13.29 5.65 -16.25
N SER A 118 -12.95 4.44 -16.68
CA SER A 118 -13.14 3.24 -15.86
C SER A 118 -11.91 2.37 -15.83
N ALA A 119 -11.75 1.61 -14.75
CA ALA A 119 -10.69 0.64 -14.58
C ALA A 119 -11.16 -0.49 -13.66
N TRP A 120 -10.52 -1.65 -13.72
CA TRP A 120 -10.78 -2.71 -12.75
C TRP A 120 -9.93 -2.50 -11.51
N LEU A 121 -10.53 -2.76 -10.37
CA LEU A 121 -9.88 -2.90 -9.08
C LEU A 121 -9.83 -4.38 -8.73
N GLU A 122 -8.67 -4.84 -8.31
CA GLU A 122 -8.47 -6.19 -7.80
C GLU A 122 -8.04 -6.09 -6.34
N ARG A 123 -8.74 -6.83 -5.46
CA ARG A 123 -8.26 -7.04 -4.10
C ARG A 123 -7.30 -8.22 -4.09
N GLY A 124 -6.28 -8.15 -3.24
CA GLY A 124 -5.38 -9.26 -2.97
C GLY A 124 -5.13 -9.39 -1.48
N ARG A 125 -4.47 -10.48 -1.13
CA ARG A 125 -3.88 -10.67 0.19
C ARG A 125 -2.39 -10.46 0.10
N ASP A 126 -1.84 -9.93 1.18
CA ASP A 126 -0.42 -9.71 1.37
C ASP A 126 -0.09 -9.98 2.84
N GLY A 127 1.17 -9.83 3.23
CA GLY A 127 1.54 -9.91 4.63
C GLY A 127 2.90 -9.31 4.93
N ILE A 128 3.21 -9.23 6.21
CA ILE A 128 4.45 -8.61 6.65
C ILE A 128 5.64 -9.51 6.30
N GLU A 129 6.69 -8.91 5.75
CA GLU A 129 7.91 -9.64 5.45
C GLU A 129 8.74 -9.83 6.72
N VAL A 130 8.77 -11.06 7.23
CA VAL A 130 9.57 -11.46 8.39
C VAL A 130 10.32 -12.76 8.10
N PRO A 131 11.48 -13.00 8.73
CA PRO A 131 12.22 -14.24 8.58
C PRO A 131 11.38 -15.47 8.95
N SER A 132 11.67 -16.61 8.32
CA SER A 132 11.08 -17.91 8.72
C SER A 132 11.70 -18.41 10.03
N ALA A 133 11.33 -17.79 11.15
CA ALA A 133 11.84 -18.07 12.48
C ALA A 133 10.74 -18.00 13.53
N ALA A 134 10.95 -18.67 14.66
CA ALA A 134 10.08 -18.59 15.83
C ALA A 134 10.37 -17.37 16.69
N LEU A 135 11.65 -17.04 16.82
CA LEU A 135 12.13 -15.88 17.56
C LEU A 135 13.24 -15.18 16.77
N VAL A 136 13.17 -13.87 16.69
CA VAL A 136 14.30 -13.03 16.31
C VAL A 136 14.41 -11.94 17.36
N ALA A 137 15.52 -11.90 18.10
CA ALA A 137 15.79 -10.88 19.10
C ALA A 137 17.27 -10.51 19.10
N TRP A 138 17.62 -9.30 19.56
CA TRP A 138 19.02 -9.03 19.86
C TRP A 138 19.44 -9.79 21.12
N ASP A 139 18.59 -9.77 22.14
CA ASP A 139 18.86 -10.41 23.41
C ASP A 139 17.60 -11.09 23.97
N VAL A 140 17.81 -12.05 24.87
CA VAL A 140 16.73 -12.76 25.56
C VAL A 140 16.95 -12.66 27.05
N ALA A 141 15.89 -12.25 27.76
CA ALA A 141 15.83 -12.29 29.21
C ALA A 141 14.82 -13.35 29.65
N ALA A 142 15.23 -14.19 30.60
CA ALA A 142 14.36 -15.13 31.30
C ALA A 142 14.80 -15.17 32.77
N ALA A 143 13.88 -15.51 33.67
CA ALA A 143 14.20 -15.62 35.09
C ALA A 143 15.21 -16.75 35.34
N GLU A 144 16.15 -16.53 36.27
CA GLU A 144 17.11 -17.54 36.71
C GLU A 144 16.39 -18.77 37.30
N GLY A 145 16.91 -19.97 37.04
CA GLY A 145 16.37 -21.21 37.60
C GLY A 145 15.06 -21.67 36.97
N ARG A 146 14.75 -21.23 35.74
CA ARG A 146 13.54 -21.62 35.03
C ARG A 146 13.65 -23.03 34.46
N ASP A 147 12.74 -23.91 34.90
CA ASP A 147 12.66 -25.30 34.44
C ASP A 147 11.86 -25.47 33.13
N LEU A 148 10.96 -24.53 32.82
CA LEU A 148 10.13 -24.59 31.62
C LEU A 148 10.83 -23.93 30.44
N PRO A 149 10.82 -24.54 29.24
CA PRO A 149 11.39 -23.90 28.06
C PRO A 149 10.61 -22.63 27.71
N TRP A 150 11.33 -21.62 27.24
CA TRP A 150 10.74 -20.38 26.73
C TRP A 150 10.51 -20.42 25.22
N LEU A 151 11.06 -21.41 24.52
CA LEU A 151 10.79 -21.70 23.11
C LEU A 151 10.54 -23.20 22.92
N GLU A 152 9.39 -23.51 22.33
CA GLU A 152 9.01 -24.85 21.89
C GLU A 152 8.53 -24.82 20.44
N ALA A 153 8.61 -25.95 19.76
CA ALA A 153 7.93 -26.15 18.50
C ALA A 153 6.56 -26.79 18.74
N GLU A 154 5.56 -26.42 17.94
CA GLU A 154 4.27 -27.12 17.95
C GLU A 154 4.48 -28.58 17.54
N THR A 155 4.38 -29.50 18.50
CA THR A 155 4.38 -30.94 18.23
C THR A 155 3.04 -31.28 17.60
N GLY A 156 3.01 -31.40 16.27
CA GLY A 156 1.80 -31.75 15.57
C GLY A 156 1.20 -33.05 16.13
N GLN A 157 -0.05 -33.00 16.58
CA GLN A 157 -0.90 -34.18 16.48
C GLN A 157 -0.97 -34.50 14.98
N ALA A 158 -0.23 -35.52 14.57
CA ALA A 158 -0.29 -36.06 13.23
C ALA A 158 -1.71 -36.59 12.97
N ALA A 159 -2.60 -35.71 12.50
CA ALA A 159 -3.81 -36.11 11.80
C ALA A 159 -3.38 -36.70 10.45
N GLY A 160 -2.96 -37.97 10.48
CA GLY A 160 -2.47 -38.71 9.32
C GLY A 160 -1.08 -39.25 9.55
N GLY A 161 -0.97 -40.57 9.76
CA GLY A 161 0.27 -41.31 10.06
C GLY A 161 1.29 -41.32 8.92
N GLY A 162 1.90 -40.18 8.65
CA GLY A 162 3.16 -40.06 7.90
C GLY A 162 4.32 -39.85 8.88
N GLU A 163 5.48 -40.41 8.56
CA GLU A 163 6.68 -40.32 9.41
C GLU A 163 7.08 -38.86 9.73
N PRO A 164 7.53 -38.58 10.97
CA PRO A 164 7.96 -37.25 11.37
C PRO A 164 9.21 -36.86 10.58
N ARG A 165 9.05 -35.87 9.70
CA ARG A 165 10.17 -35.30 8.95
C ARG A 165 10.96 -34.40 9.88
N GLU A 166 12.20 -34.79 10.16
CA GLU A 166 13.15 -34.22 11.12
C GLU A 166 13.75 -32.88 10.65
N GLU A 167 12.91 -31.92 10.21
CA GLU A 167 13.32 -30.53 10.06
C GLU A 167 13.21 -29.85 11.43
N ALA A 168 14.23 -29.09 11.84
CA ALA A 168 14.17 -28.28 13.06
C ALA A 168 12.89 -27.45 13.05
N ALA A 169 11.96 -27.80 13.93
CA ALA A 169 10.60 -27.33 13.83
C ALA A 169 10.51 -25.84 14.24
N ALA A 170 11.41 -25.34 15.10
CA ALA A 170 11.49 -23.94 15.50
C ALA A 170 12.95 -23.43 15.56
N VAL A 171 13.21 -22.28 14.94
CA VAL A 171 14.54 -21.63 14.96
C VAL A 171 14.44 -20.26 15.62
N GLY A 172 15.34 -19.98 16.57
CA GLY A 172 15.55 -18.66 17.15
C GLY A 172 16.86 -18.04 16.67
N TYR A 173 16.85 -16.75 16.36
CA TYR A 173 18.06 -15.98 16.08
C TYR A 173 18.30 -14.96 17.19
N LEU A 174 19.51 -14.98 17.78
CA LEU A 174 19.93 -14.07 18.85
C LEU A 174 21.31 -13.49 18.59
N HIS A 175 21.62 -12.29 19.07
CA HIS A 175 23.00 -11.77 18.96
C HIS A 175 23.94 -12.48 19.92
N THR A 176 23.53 -12.61 21.18
CA THR A 176 24.26 -13.34 22.21
C THR A 176 23.46 -14.58 22.60
N LEU A 177 24.05 -15.76 22.39
CA LEU A 177 23.44 -17.01 22.78
C LEU A 177 23.55 -17.18 24.31
N PRO A 178 22.47 -17.51 25.02
CA PRO A 178 22.55 -17.88 26.43
C PRO A 178 23.46 -19.11 26.60
N ALA A 179 24.24 -19.17 27.69
CA ALA A 179 25.12 -20.30 27.95
C ALA A 179 24.35 -21.61 28.18
N GLU A 180 23.20 -21.52 28.86
CA GLU A 180 22.33 -22.66 29.18
C GLU A 180 20.87 -22.30 28.82
N PRO A 181 20.50 -22.34 27.52
CA PRO A 181 19.15 -21.96 27.11
C PRO A 181 18.14 -23.07 27.41
N THR A 182 17.05 -22.76 28.11
CA THR A 182 15.92 -23.68 28.31
C THR A 182 15.06 -23.76 27.04
N LEU A 183 15.34 -24.73 26.18
CA LEU A 183 14.67 -24.95 24.89
C LEU A 183 13.90 -26.27 24.89
N GLY A 184 12.78 -26.30 24.17
CA GLY A 184 12.03 -27.51 23.89
C GLY A 184 12.69 -28.39 22.83
N SER A 185 12.21 -29.63 22.70
CA SER A 185 12.65 -30.55 21.64
C SER A 185 12.42 -29.95 20.26
N GLY A 186 13.40 -30.07 19.36
CA GLY A 186 13.32 -29.58 17.98
C GLY A 186 13.53 -28.08 17.82
N CYS A 187 13.95 -27.37 18.87
CA CYS A 187 14.30 -25.96 18.84
C CYS A 187 15.81 -25.75 18.71
N VAL A 188 16.22 -24.79 17.88
CA VAL A 188 17.65 -24.44 17.68
C VAL A 188 17.82 -22.93 17.78
N LEU A 189 18.94 -22.49 18.38
CA LEU A 189 19.34 -21.09 18.39
C LEU A 189 20.55 -20.86 17.50
N ASN A 190 20.50 -19.78 16.72
CA ASN A 190 21.59 -19.34 15.87
C ASN A 190 22.02 -17.91 16.24
N ALA A 191 23.32 -17.65 16.17
CA ALA A 191 23.85 -16.32 16.37
C ALA A 191 23.55 -15.41 15.16
N MET A 192 23.22 -14.15 15.41
CA MET A 192 23.13 -13.09 14.39
C MET A 192 24.23 -12.05 14.58
N SER A 193 24.80 -11.58 13.47
CA SER A 193 25.82 -10.52 13.47
C SER A 193 25.24 -9.11 13.51
N GLU A 194 24.00 -8.93 13.04
CA GLU A 194 23.37 -7.63 12.87
C GLU A 194 21.99 -7.58 13.51
N ARG A 195 21.57 -6.38 13.94
CA ARG A 195 20.23 -6.17 14.51
C ARG A 195 19.19 -6.35 13.43
N TRP A 196 18.26 -7.27 13.67
CA TRP A 196 17.05 -7.35 12.87
C TRP A 196 16.24 -6.06 13.00
N ARG A 197 15.72 -5.59 11.86
CA ARG A 197 14.87 -4.40 11.75
C ARG A 197 13.72 -4.72 10.81
N LEU A 198 12.58 -4.10 11.06
CA LEU A 198 11.47 -4.17 10.13
C LEU A 198 11.80 -3.34 8.87
N ASP A 199 11.44 -3.87 7.70
CA ASP A 199 11.64 -3.17 6.44
C ASP A 199 11.02 -1.75 6.49
N PRO A 200 11.70 -0.72 5.95
CA PRO A 200 11.17 0.65 5.95
C PRO A 200 9.74 0.77 5.42
N GLY A 201 9.38 0.04 4.36
CA GLY A 201 8.03 0.11 3.77
C GLY A 201 6.95 -0.35 4.74
N TRP A 202 7.24 -1.35 5.58
CA TRP A 202 6.29 -1.83 6.60
C TRP A 202 6.20 -0.89 7.81
N ARG A 203 7.26 -0.14 8.12
CA ARG A 203 7.25 0.85 9.22
C ARG A 203 6.33 2.02 8.92
N GLU A 204 6.25 2.41 7.65
CA GLU A 204 5.42 3.51 7.17
C GLU A 204 3.92 3.15 7.14
N LEU A 205 3.57 1.86 7.01
CA LEU A 205 2.17 1.41 6.99
C LEU A 205 1.38 1.75 8.27
N GLY A 206 2.07 1.85 9.42
CA GLY A 206 1.46 2.27 10.70
C GLY A 206 1.09 3.75 10.77
N VAL A 207 1.55 4.54 9.81
CA VAL A 207 1.23 5.97 9.65
C VAL A 207 0.28 6.06 8.46
N ALA A 208 -1.03 6.07 8.72
CA ALA A 208 -2.05 6.07 7.67
C ALA A 208 -1.79 7.20 6.65
N ASP A 209 -1.28 6.84 5.47
CA ASP A 209 -1.02 7.76 4.37
C ASP A 209 -2.10 7.61 3.29
N GLU A 210 -2.58 8.73 2.75
CA GLU A 210 -3.66 8.80 1.75
C GLU A 210 -3.27 8.12 0.42
N GLY A 211 -2.01 7.72 0.25
CA GLY A 211 -1.48 7.00 -0.92
C GLY A 211 -1.41 5.47 -0.82
N SER A 212 -1.61 4.87 0.37
CA SER A 212 -1.34 3.45 0.58
C SER A 212 -2.20 2.53 -0.31
N THR A 213 -1.62 1.46 -0.83
CA THR A 213 -2.37 0.39 -1.54
C THR A 213 -2.65 -0.82 -0.66
N VAL A 214 -2.19 -0.77 0.58
CA VAL A 214 -2.21 -1.87 1.55
C VAL A 214 -2.84 -1.36 2.85
N ALA A 215 -3.66 -2.19 3.48
CA ALA A 215 -4.28 -1.92 4.76
C ALA A 215 -4.19 -3.15 5.67
N ALA A 216 -4.27 -2.90 6.96
CA ALA A 216 -4.39 -3.92 7.98
C ALA A 216 -5.63 -4.80 7.69
N GLY A 217 -5.43 -6.12 7.59
CA GLY A 217 -6.54 -7.06 7.55
C GLY A 217 -7.14 -7.29 8.94
N PRO A 218 -8.21 -8.12 9.01
CA PRO A 218 -8.77 -8.55 10.29
C PRO A 218 -7.70 -9.19 11.18
N GLY A 219 -7.68 -8.84 12.47
CA GLY A 219 -6.71 -9.34 13.44
C GLY A 219 -5.35 -8.63 13.42
N VAL A 220 -5.14 -7.64 12.56
CA VAL A 220 -3.89 -6.88 12.51
C VAL A 220 -4.00 -5.57 13.29
N THR A 221 -3.05 -5.33 14.19
CA THR A 221 -2.96 -4.12 15.00
C THR A 221 -1.60 -3.47 14.81
N PHE A 222 -1.58 -2.23 14.32
CA PHE A 222 -0.39 -1.37 14.27
C PHE A 222 -0.41 -0.38 15.44
N MET A 223 0.70 -0.28 16.16
CA MET A 223 0.89 0.63 17.28
C MET A 223 2.16 1.46 17.08
N GLY A 224 2.01 2.78 17.02
CA GLY A 224 3.14 3.71 17.02
C GLY A 224 3.40 4.25 18.42
N GLY A 225 4.64 4.22 18.87
CA GLY A 225 5.06 4.85 20.12
C GLY A 225 6.53 5.27 20.09
N GLY A 226 6.90 6.25 20.92
CA GLY A 226 8.27 6.74 20.99
C GLY A 226 9.18 5.84 21.84
N ARG A 227 10.50 6.01 21.69
CA ARG A 227 11.49 5.35 22.56
C ARG A 227 11.24 5.66 24.04
N GLY A 228 11.25 4.62 24.87
CA GLY A 228 10.95 4.71 26.31
C GLY A 228 9.45 4.72 26.64
N GLN A 229 8.58 4.74 25.64
CA GLN A 229 7.16 4.47 25.81
C GLN A 229 6.92 2.96 25.84
N THR A 230 5.93 2.53 26.61
CA THR A 230 5.46 1.15 26.63
C THR A 230 4.03 1.09 26.12
N MET A 231 3.84 0.38 25.01
CA MET A 231 2.53 0.06 24.44
C MET A 231 1.98 -1.17 25.14
N ARG A 232 0.69 -1.17 25.46
CA ARG A 232 0.02 -2.33 26.06
C ARG A 232 -0.86 -2.98 25.01
N LEU A 233 -0.78 -4.30 24.93
CA LEU A 233 -1.75 -5.06 24.14
C LEU A 233 -3.16 -4.82 24.74
N THR A 234 -4.11 -4.31 23.98
CA THR A 234 -5.48 -4.09 24.47
C THR A 234 -6.22 -5.42 24.59
N GLU A 235 -7.18 -5.52 25.51
CA GLU A 235 -7.93 -6.77 25.73
C GLU A 235 -8.62 -7.28 24.46
N GLY A 236 -9.10 -6.37 23.59
CA GLY A 236 -9.67 -6.72 22.28
C GLY A 236 -8.69 -7.31 21.26
N ALA A 237 -7.37 -7.22 21.49
CA ALA A 237 -6.34 -7.86 20.66
C ALA A 237 -5.92 -9.24 21.22
N SER A 238 -6.59 -9.72 22.28
CA SER A 238 -6.35 -11.04 22.87
C SER A 238 -7.04 -12.09 22.01
N VAL A 239 -6.36 -12.51 20.94
CA VAL A 239 -6.81 -13.63 20.13
C VAL A 239 -6.59 -14.91 20.92
N THR A 240 -7.70 -15.58 21.22
CA THR A 240 -7.76 -16.78 22.05
C THR A 240 -7.83 -18.08 21.24
N ALA A 241 -7.83 -18.00 19.90
CA ALA A 241 -8.00 -19.19 19.06
C ALA A 241 -7.21 -19.15 17.74
N LEU A 242 -6.85 -20.35 17.28
CA LEU A 242 -6.09 -20.59 16.04
C LEU A 242 -6.82 -20.12 14.77
N ASP A 243 -8.14 -20.08 14.79
CA ASP A 243 -9.01 -19.70 13.67
C ASP A 243 -9.16 -18.18 13.48
N SER A 244 -8.68 -17.39 14.44
CA SER A 244 -8.82 -15.94 14.48
C SER A 244 -7.48 -15.21 14.72
N PRO A 245 -6.39 -15.57 14.01
CA PRO A 245 -5.02 -15.18 14.33
C PRO A 245 -4.79 -13.66 14.40
N ALA A 246 -3.86 -13.24 15.25
CA ALA A 246 -3.44 -11.84 15.37
C ALA A 246 -2.06 -11.55 14.76
N LEU A 247 -1.90 -10.35 14.21
CA LEU A 247 -0.60 -9.75 13.95
C LEU A 247 -0.51 -8.43 14.72
N VAL A 248 0.48 -8.31 15.61
CA VAL A 248 0.72 -7.09 16.37
C VAL A 248 2.04 -6.49 15.90
N VAL A 249 2.01 -5.27 15.40
CA VAL A 249 3.21 -4.55 14.94
C VAL A 249 3.38 -3.28 15.76
N VAL A 250 4.53 -3.12 16.41
CA VAL A 250 4.91 -1.95 17.18
C VAL A 250 6.10 -1.27 16.51
N THR A 251 5.98 0.03 16.24
CA THR A 251 7.02 0.83 15.58
C THR A 251 7.34 2.10 16.38
N GLY A 252 8.41 2.79 15.99
CA GLY A 252 8.87 4.04 16.64
C GLY A 252 9.79 3.84 17.85
N GLY A 253 10.16 2.59 18.14
CA GLY A 253 11.08 2.21 19.22
C GLY A 253 10.43 2.10 20.60
N ALA A 254 9.11 2.05 20.67
CA ALA A 254 8.39 1.72 21.90
C ALA A 254 8.51 0.23 22.26
N ASP A 255 8.45 -0.06 23.55
CA ASP A 255 8.38 -1.43 24.06
C ASP A 255 6.93 -1.94 24.07
N LEU A 256 6.73 -3.25 23.91
CA LEU A 256 5.44 -3.92 24.01
C LEU A 256 5.32 -4.65 25.36
N ASP A 257 4.34 -4.27 26.17
CA ASP A 257 3.91 -5.02 27.35
C ASP A 257 2.74 -5.93 26.99
N ALA A 258 3.07 -7.21 26.78
CA ALA A 258 2.14 -8.28 26.48
C ALA A 258 2.06 -9.28 27.64
N ARG A 259 2.33 -8.85 28.88
CA ARG A 259 2.25 -9.72 30.07
C ARG A 259 0.81 -10.07 30.44
N GLY A 260 0.63 -11.24 31.05
CA GLY A 260 -0.61 -11.71 31.66
C GLY A 260 -1.75 -11.94 30.66
N ARG A 261 -1.44 -12.31 29.41
CA ARG A 261 -2.44 -12.51 28.35
C ARG A 261 -2.93 -13.94 28.24
N GLY A 262 -2.32 -14.89 28.94
CA GLY A 262 -2.62 -16.30 28.73
C GLY A 262 -2.15 -16.74 27.35
N ASP A 263 -3.01 -17.41 26.59
CA ASP A 263 -2.69 -17.84 25.23
C ASP A 263 -2.92 -16.70 24.21
N PHE A 264 -1.91 -16.44 23.38
CA PHE A 264 -1.98 -15.53 22.24
C PHE A 264 -1.66 -16.30 20.96
N TYR A 265 -2.60 -16.36 20.02
CA TYR A 265 -2.39 -17.04 18.73
C TYR A 265 -2.07 -16.01 17.64
N GLY A 266 -0.80 -15.90 17.27
CA GLY A 266 -0.39 -14.90 16.29
C GLY A 266 1.09 -14.60 16.22
N VAL A 267 1.41 -13.50 15.54
CA VAL A 267 2.78 -13.00 15.38
C VAL A 267 2.89 -11.62 16.03
N MET A 268 3.97 -11.41 16.79
CA MET A 268 4.32 -10.11 17.35
C MET A 268 5.59 -9.58 16.70
N VAL A 269 5.56 -8.32 16.30
CA VAL A 269 6.66 -7.61 15.64
C VAL A 269 6.90 -6.30 16.37
N VAL A 270 8.08 -6.11 16.95
CA VAL A 270 8.45 -4.91 17.72
C VAL A 270 9.75 -4.34 17.16
N ASP A 271 9.60 -3.29 16.35
CA ASP A 271 10.72 -2.61 15.70
C ASP A 271 11.34 -1.55 16.62
N GLU A 272 12.67 -1.59 16.73
CA GLU A 272 13.51 -0.77 17.62
C GLU A 272 13.23 -0.86 19.13
N GLY A 273 12.22 -1.64 19.55
CA GLY A 273 11.81 -1.82 20.93
C GLY A 273 12.07 -3.22 21.48
N SER A 274 11.48 -3.50 22.65
CA SER A 274 11.56 -4.75 23.41
C SER A 274 10.16 -5.30 23.68
N VAL A 275 10.02 -6.59 23.98
CA VAL A 275 8.73 -7.22 24.32
C VAL A 275 8.80 -7.92 25.68
N ARG A 276 7.73 -7.83 26.48
CA ARG A 276 7.58 -8.54 27.76
C ARG A 276 6.41 -9.52 27.72
N LEU A 277 6.68 -10.78 28.04
CA LEU A 277 5.77 -11.91 27.84
C LEU A 277 5.45 -12.70 29.12
N GLU A 278 5.83 -12.24 30.30
CA GLU A 278 5.49 -12.91 31.58
C GLU A 278 4.00 -13.22 31.67
N GLY A 279 3.65 -14.49 31.93
CA GLY A 279 2.26 -14.97 31.99
C GLY A 279 1.56 -15.08 30.62
N THR A 280 2.32 -15.09 29.52
CA THR A 280 1.79 -15.16 28.14
C THR A 280 2.49 -16.25 27.33
N ILE A 281 1.70 -17.09 26.68
CA ILE A 281 2.14 -18.12 25.74
C ILE A 281 1.79 -17.65 24.32
N VAL A 282 2.80 -17.37 23.51
CA VAL A 282 2.63 -16.99 22.10
C VAL A 282 2.66 -18.25 21.25
N HIS A 283 1.50 -18.67 20.77
CA HIS A 283 1.38 -19.67 19.71
C HIS A 283 1.62 -18.96 18.37
N GLY A 284 2.80 -19.12 17.76
CA GLY A 284 3.19 -18.39 16.55
C GLY A 284 4.64 -17.93 16.59
N ALA A 285 4.92 -16.64 16.40
CA ALA A 285 6.31 -16.14 16.31
C ALA A 285 6.48 -14.73 16.90
N VAL A 286 7.70 -14.40 17.31
CA VAL A 286 8.05 -13.10 17.89
C VAL A 286 9.31 -12.53 17.23
N PHE A 287 9.21 -11.31 16.71
CA PHE A 287 10.30 -10.57 16.09
C PHE A 287 10.49 -9.27 16.85
N VAL A 288 11.66 -9.05 17.44
CA VAL A 288 11.94 -7.88 18.26
C VAL A 288 13.36 -7.38 17.97
N THR A 289 13.53 -6.07 17.81
CA THR A 289 14.87 -5.52 17.53
C THR A 289 15.79 -5.54 18.74
N ARG A 290 15.24 -5.42 19.96
CA ARG A 290 16.02 -5.43 21.21
C ARG A 290 15.82 -6.73 21.97
N THR A 291 15.11 -6.68 23.09
CA THR A 291 15.06 -7.79 24.04
C THR A 291 13.69 -8.47 24.01
N ALA A 292 13.67 -9.80 23.97
CA ALA A 292 12.51 -10.60 24.32
C ALA A 292 12.63 -11.04 25.79
N ASP A 293 11.77 -10.49 26.65
CA ASP A 293 11.72 -10.81 28.07
C ASP A 293 10.57 -11.79 28.36
N PHE A 294 10.94 -13.04 28.64
CA PHE A 294 10.02 -14.13 28.95
C PHE A 294 9.67 -14.23 30.44
N GLY A 295 10.38 -13.52 31.32
CA GLY A 295 10.22 -13.69 32.76
C GLY A 295 10.32 -15.15 33.23
N VAL A 296 9.49 -15.51 34.21
CA VAL A 296 9.36 -16.84 34.82
C VAL A 296 8.52 -17.79 33.97
N THR A 297 7.45 -17.29 33.33
CA THR A 297 6.41 -18.15 32.72
C THR A 297 6.16 -17.91 31.24
N GLY A 298 6.56 -16.77 30.68
CA GLY A 298 6.34 -16.44 29.28
C GLY A 298 7.00 -17.42 28.31
N LYS A 299 6.38 -17.72 27.16
CA LYS A 299 6.85 -18.77 26.26
C LYS A 299 6.38 -18.55 24.82
N ILE A 300 7.14 -19.03 23.84
CA ILE A 300 6.71 -19.19 22.45
C ILE A 300 6.52 -20.67 22.13
N VAL A 301 5.37 -21.00 21.56
CA VAL A 301 5.10 -22.29 20.91
C VAL A 301 5.00 -22.01 19.41
N PHE A 302 6.03 -22.39 18.66
CA PHE A 302 6.13 -22.01 17.27
C PHE A 302 5.10 -22.72 16.41
N SER A 303 4.25 -21.95 15.73
CA SER A 303 3.31 -22.45 14.73
C SER A 303 3.61 -21.86 13.36
N ARG A 304 4.04 -22.72 12.43
CA ARG A 304 4.32 -22.34 11.04
C ARG A 304 3.07 -21.86 10.31
N ALA A 305 1.90 -22.38 10.68
CA ALA A 305 0.62 -21.97 10.09
C ALA A 305 0.31 -20.50 10.42
N LEU A 306 0.53 -20.09 11.66
CA LEU A 306 0.32 -18.71 12.11
C LEU A 306 1.35 -17.75 11.52
N LEU A 307 2.62 -18.15 11.44
CA LEU A 307 3.64 -17.36 10.74
C LEU A 307 3.27 -17.18 9.27
N ARG A 308 2.88 -18.26 8.58
CA ARG A 308 2.48 -18.18 7.17
C ARG A 308 1.24 -17.31 6.96
N TRP A 309 0.27 -17.35 7.88
CA TRP A 309 -0.84 -16.41 7.82
C TRP A 309 -0.36 -14.96 7.92
N ALA A 310 0.58 -14.68 8.84
CA ALA A 310 1.13 -13.34 9.00
C ALA A 310 1.87 -12.85 7.74
N THR A 311 2.60 -13.71 7.04
CA THR A 311 3.36 -13.35 5.83
C THR A 311 2.53 -13.34 4.55
N ASP A 312 1.45 -14.14 4.46
CA ASP A 312 0.71 -14.32 3.21
C ASP A 312 -0.68 -13.65 3.21
N ARG A 313 -1.25 -13.36 4.38
CA ARG A 313 -2.70 -13.06 4.52
C ARG A 313 -3.07 -11.96 5.52
N SER A 314 -2.14 -11.47 6.33
CA SER A 314 -2.44 -10.49 7.37
C SER A 314 -2.87 -9.14 6.81
N LEU A 315 -2.46 -8.81 5.58
CA LEU A 315 -2.75 -7.53 4.96
C LEU A 315 -3.69 -7.67 3.77
N THR A 316 -4.49 -6.63 3.54
CA THR A 316 -5.33 -6.49 2.37
C THR A 316 -4.69 -5.49 1.43
N ARG A 317 -4.62 -5.82 0.14
CA ARG A 317 -4.16 -4.89 -0.89
C ARG A 317 -5.25 -4.65 -1.90
N VAL A 318 -5.33 -3.44 -2.43
CA VAL A 318 -6.21 -3.11 -3.56
C VAL A 318 -5.41 -2.36 -4.61
N ARG A 319 -5.46 -2.86 -5.86
CA ARG A 319 -4.76 -2.25 -6.99
C ARG A 319 -5.69 -2.00 -8.16
N LEU A 320 -5.38 -0.96 -8.93
CA LEU A 320 -5.90 -0.82 -10.29
C LEU A 320 -5.22 -1.85 -11.19
N VAL A 321 -5.98 -2.63 -11.94
CA VAL A 321 -5.45 -3.69 -12.79
C VAL A 321 -4.85 -3.07 -14.06
N PRO A 322 -3.55 -3.27 -14.33
CA PRO A 322 -2.91 -2.73 -15.54
C PRO A 322 -3.61 -3.18 -16.82
N GLY A 323 -3.76 -2.25 -17.78
CA GLY A 323 -4.39 -2.54 -19.08
C GLY A 323 -5.93 -2.58 -19.08
N THR A 324 -6.58 -2.41 -17.93
CA THR A 324 -8.06 -2.38 -17.83
C THR A 324 -8.64 -0.97 -17.87
N ARG A 325 -7.77 0.05 -17.95
CA ARG A 325 -8.20 1.44 -18.11
C ARG A 325 -8.92 1.60 -19.45
N TRP A 326 -10.10 2.18 -19.39
CA TRP A 326 -10.92 2.47 -20.55
C TRP A 326 -11.58 3.84 -20.42
N GLU A 327 -11.56 4.58 -21.53
CA GLU A 327 -12.20 5.89 -21.65
C GLU A 327 -13.42 5.75 -22.56
N GLY A 328 -14.54 6.26 -22.09
CA GLY A 328 -15.84 6.19 -22.74
C GLY A 328 -16.52 7.53 -22.81
N THR A 329 -17.62 7.58 -23.55
CA THR A 329 -18.57 8.69 -23.53
C THR A 329 -19.87 8.21 -22.90
N GLU A 330 -20.46 9.02 -22.04
CA GLU A 330 -21.81 8.76 -21.48
C GLU A 330 -22.93 8.83 -22.53
#